data_AF-R7MZC6-F1
#
_entry.id   AF-R7MZC6-F1
#
_cell.length_a   1.000
_cell.length_b   1.000
_cell.length_c   1.000
_cell.angle_alpha   90.00
_cell.angle_beta   90.00
_cell.angle_gamma   90.00
#
_symmetry.space_group_name_H-M   'P 1'
#
loop_
_entity.id
_entity.type
_entity.pdbx_description
1 polymer ?
#
loop_
_entity_poly.entity_id
_entity_poly.type
_entity_poly.pdbx_seq_one_letter_code
_entity_poly.pdbx_strand_id
1 'polypeptide(L)' 'METLKLCNRYRVAVMPGTTTLNGVITALEYGADVVKIFPGEILGMKAIKAIHGPLPQAPLMPTGGVHVENDRRCQRRKCR' A
#
# COMPACT_ATOMS: atom_id res chain seq x y z
N MET A 1 6.14 -4.31 14.00
CA MET A 1 6.43 -2.86 14.17
C MET A 1 7.92 -2.63 14.40
N GLU A 2 8.56 -3.35 15.34
CA GLU A 2 10.02 -3.28 15.51
C GLU A 2 10.81 -3.73 14.27
N THR A 3 10.32 -4.74 13.55
CA THR A 3 10.90 -5.20 12.27
C THR A 3 10.93 -4.11 11.20
N LEU A 4 9.85 -3.33 11.06
CA LEU A 4 9.79 -2.20 10.11
C LEU A 4 10.83 -1.13 10.46
N LYS A 5 10.93 -0.77 11.74
CA LYS A 5 11.95 0.18 12.23
C LYS A 5 13.37 -0.32 11.99
N LEU A 6 13.61 -1.60 12.22
CA LEU A 6 14.91 -2.23 12.01
C LEU A 6 15.31 -2.22 10.53
N CYS A 7 14.41 -2.65 9.65
CA CYS A 7 14.66 -2.66 8.22
C CYS A 7 14.85 -1.25 7.66
N ASN A 8 14.02 -0.28 8.08
CA ASN A 8 14.19 1.13 7.71
C ASN A 8 15.57 1.65 8.15
N ARG A 9 16.01 1.34 9.38
CA ARG A 9 17.36 1.70 9.88
C ARG A 9 18.48 1.17 8.99
N TYR A 10 18.36 -0.06 8.49
CA TYR A 10 19.35 -0.68 7.61
C TYR A 10 19.09 -0.46 6.10
N ARG A 11 18.13 0.41 5.75
CA ARG A 11 17.72 0.66 4.35
C ARG A 11 17.35 -0.61 3.59
N VAL A 12 16.77 -1.58 4.30
CA VAL A 12 16.19 -2.79 3.70
C VAL A 12 14.76 -2.47 3.31
N ALA A 13 14.44 -2.66 2.03
CA ALA A 13 13.10 -2.40 1.50
C ALA A 13 12.06 -3.28 2.22
N VAL A 14 10.99 -2.67 2.73
CA VAL A 14 9.88 -3.39 3.39
C VAL A 14 8.55 -3.03 2.77
N MET A 15 7.76 -4.08 2.54
CA MET A 15 6.40 -3.94 2.06
C MET A 15 5.39 -4.59 3.02
N PRO A 16 4.96 -3.89 4.10
CA PRO A 16 3.96 -4.41 5.02
C PRO A 16 2.60 -4.57 4.35
N GLY A 17 1.89 -5.64 4.68
CA GLY A 17 0.51 -5.87 4.27
C GLY A 17 -0.48 -5.26 5.26
N THR A 18 -1.45 -4.50 4.77
CA THR A 18 -2.57 -4.00 5.58
C THR A 18 -3.86 -3.91 4.76
N THR A 19 -4.97 -3.81 5.47
CA THR A 19 -6.32 -3.77 4.92
C THR A 19 -7.00 -2.43 5.21
N THR A 20 -6.49 -1.67 6.18
CA THR A 20 -7.15 -0.49 6.75
C THR A 20 -6.31 0.77 6.59
N LEU A 21 -6.97 1.94 6.54
CA LEU A 21 -6.30 3.23 6.44
C LEU A 21 -5.35 3.50 7.62
N ASN A 22 -5.77 3.16 8.85
CA ASN A 22 -4.91 3.32 10.02
C ASN A 22 -3.62 2.49 9.89
N GLY A 23 -3.72 1.25 9.40
CA GLY A 23 -2.54 0.42 9.20
C GLY A 23 -1.58 0.98 8.14
N VAL A 24 -2.10 1.67 7.11
CA VAL A 24 -1.27 2.40 6.13
C VAL A 24 -0.53 3.55 6.81
N ILE A 25 -1.24 4.36 7.60
CA ILE A 25 -0.64 5.50 8.31
C ILE A 25 0.48 5.00 9.24
N THR A 26 0.20 3.99 10.05
CA THR A 26 1.21 3.44 10.96
C THR A 26 2.36 2.80 10.19
N ALA A 27 2.13 2.14 9.05
CA ALA A 27 3.23 1.62 8.23
C ALA A 27 4.14 2.75 7.70
N LEU A 28 3.57 3.85 7.24
CA LEU A 28 4.31 5.01 6.75
C LEU A 28 5.08 5.72 7.87
N GLU A 29 4.50 5.87 9.05
CA GLU A 29 5.19 6.45 10.23
C GLU A 29 6.42 5.63 10.65
N TYR A 30 6.38 4.32 10.44
CA TYR A 30 7.51 3.44 10.73
C TYR A 30 8.52 3.37 9.57
N GLY A 31 8.25 4.05 8.46
CA GLY A 31 9.09 4.16 7.27
C GLY A 31 9.02 2.96 6.36
N ALA A 32 7.82 2.43 6.12
CA ALA A 32 7.59 1.47 5.05
C ALA A 32 7.79 2.12 3.67
N ASP A 33 8.44 1.40 2.76
CA ASP A 33 8.70 1.88 1.40
C ASP A 33 7.47 1.74 0.48
N VAL A 34 6.69 0.67 0.66
CA VAL A 34 5.45 0.40 -0.09
C VAL A 34 4.46 -0.28 0.84
N VAL A 35 3.19 0.08 0.82
CA VAL A 35 2.17 -0.60 1.63
C VAL A 35 1.30 -1.50 0.74
N LYS A 36 1.32 -2.80 1.04
CA LYS A 36 0.55 -3.81 0.33
C LYS A 36 -0.88 -3.86 0.84
N ILE A 37 -1.86 -3.55 -0.01
CA ILE A 37 -3.28 -3.62 0.31
C ILE A 37 -3.82 -5.01 -0.02
N PHE A 38 -4.26 -5.73 1.00
CA PHE A 38 -4.77 -7.10 0.89
C PHE A 38 -5.98 -7.31 1.83
N PRO A 39 -7.01 -8.10 1.45
CA PRO A 39 -7.20 -8.78 0.15
C PRO A 39 -7.86 -7.86 -0.90
N GLY A 40 -7.23 -7.73 -2.06
CA GLY A 40 -7.72 -6.87 -3.15
C GLY A 40 -8.94 -7.42 -3.89
N GLU A 41 -9.34 -8.67 -3.66
CA GLU A 41 -10.57 -9.25 -4.22
C GLU A 41 -11.83 -8.63 -3.58
N ILE A 42 -11.78 -8.37 -2.27
CA ILE A 42 -12.90 -7.77 -1.51
C ILE A 42 -12.84 -6.23 -1.61
N LEU A 43 -11.64 -5.67 -1.51
CA LEU A 43 -11.43 -4.21 -1.41
C LEU A 43 -11.29 -3.52 -2.78
N GLY A 44 -10.77 -4.23 -3.77
CA GLY A 44 -10.55 -3.75 -5.14
C GLY A 44 -9.78 -2.43 -5.23
N MET A 45 -9.90 -1.76 -6.38
CA MET A 45 -9.37 -0.40 -6.55
C MET A 45 -10.09 0.66 -5.71
N LYS A 46 -11.28 0.34 -5.16
CA LYS A 46 -12.04 1.30 -4.35
C LYS A 46 -11.26 1.65 -3.08
N ALA A 47 -10.62 0.67 -2.45
CA ALA A 47 -9.79 0.91 -1.27
C ALA A 47 -8.57 1.79 -1.56
N ILE A 48 -7.86 1.53 -2.67
CA ILE A 48 -6.72 2.37 -3.08
C ILE A 48 -7.16 3.81 -3.28
N LYS A 49 -8.29 4.03 -3.97
CA LYS A 49 -8.83 5.39 -4.16
C LYS A 49 -9.25 6.04 -2.85
N ALA A 50 -9.86 5.28 -1.95
CA ALA A 50 -10.29 5.76 -0.64
C ALA A 50 -9.11 6.16 0.25
N ILE A 51 -7.98 5.44 0.18
CA ILE A 51 -6.75 5.75 0.93
C ILE A 51 -5.98 6.88 0.26
N HIS A 52 -5.91 6.90 -1.07
CA HIS A 52 -5.19 7.93 -1.82
C HIS A 52 -5.91 9.29 -1.82
N GLY A 53 -7.21 9.33 -1.51
CA GLY A 53 -7.93 10.59 -1.27
C GLY A 53 -7.25 11.44 -0.20
N PRO A 54 -7.13 10.94 1.06
CA PRO A 54 -6.44 11.63 2.15
C PRO A 54 -4.90 11.52 2.08
N LEU A 55 -4.34 10.45 1.52
CA LEU A 55 -2.88 10.20 1.50
C LEU A 55 -2.36 10.01 0.07
N PRO A 56 -2.28 11.09 -0.73
CA PRO A 56 -1.85 10.98 -2.12
C PRO A 56 -0.37 10.64 -2.31
N GLN A 57 0.45 10.79 -1.28
CA GLN A 57 1.87 10.47 -1.27
C GLN A 57 2.18 9.03 -0.85
N ALA A 58 1.18 8.25 -0.43
CA ALA A 58 1.39 6.90 0.05
C ALA A 58 1.65 5.93 -1.11
N PRO A 59 2.80 5.23 -1.15
CA PRO A 59 3.07 4.21 -2.14
C PRO A 59 2.27 2.93 -1.80
N LEU A 60 1.23 2.65 -2.58
CA LEU A 60 0.28 1.54 -2.33
C LEU A 60 0.35 0.48 -3.43
N MET A 61 0.40 -0.80 -3.03
CA MET A 61 0.34 -1.95 -3.93
C MET A 61 -0.87 -2.84 -3.62
N PRO A 62 -1.90 -2.90 -4.47
CA PRO A 62 -2.99 -3.86 -4.27
C PRO A 62 -2.53 -5.28 -4.59
N THR A 63 -3.02 -6.28 -3.85
CA THR A 63 -2.77 -7.68 -4.17
C THR A 63 -4.03 -8.52 -3.98
N GLY A 64 -4.37 -9.31 -5.00
CA GLY A 64 -5.64 -10.01 -5.14
C GLY A 64 -6.65 -9.19 -5.95
N GLY A 65 -7.44 -9.84 -6.83
CA GLY A 65 -8.48 -9.17 -7.61
C GLY A 65 -8.00 -8.15 -8.66
N VAL A 66 -6.71 -8.18 -9.04
CA VAL A 66 -6.17 -7.31 -10.11
C VAL A 66 -6.24 -8.05 -11.44
N HIS A 67 -7.11 -7.59 -12.33
CA HIS A 67 -7.19 -8.04 -13.72
C HIS A 67 -6.46 -7.08 -14.66
N VAL A 68 -6.11 -7.53 -15.89
CA VAL A 68 -5.34 -6.74 -16.87
C VAL A 68 -5.98 -5.37 -17.19
N GLU A 69 -7.32 -5.31 -17.20
CA GLU A 69 -8.08 -4.06 -17.41
C GLU A 69 -7.91 -3.07 -16.23
N ASN A 70 -7.74 -3.61 -15.04
CA ASN A 70 -7.61 -2.89 -13.78
C ASN A 70 -6.17 -2.44 -13.52
N ASP A 71 -5.22 -3.27 -13.94
CA ASP A 71 -3.77 -3.11 -13.75
C ASP A 71 -3.25 -1.80 -14.37
N ARG A 72 -3.59 -1.54 -15.64
CA ARG A 72 -3.21 -0.28 -16.32
C ARG A 72 -3.70 0.97 -15.59
N ARG A 73 -4.85 0.90 -14.91
CA ARG A 73 -5.42 2.03 -14.17
C ARG A 73 -4.74 2.21 -12.81
N CYS A 74 -4.32 1.13 -12.15
CA CYS A 74 -3.53 1.20 -10.92
C CYS A 74 -2.11 1.72 -11.20
N GLN A 75 -1.41 1.15 -12.20
CA GLN A 75 -0.05 1.53 -12.57
C GLN A 75 0.07 2.99 -13.04
N ARG A 76 -0.89 3.46 -13.86
CA ARG A 76 -0.81 4.82 -14.43
C ARG A 76 -1.18 5.93 -13.47
N ARG A 77 -2.08 5.66 -12.51
CA ARG A 77 -2.62 6.74 -11.70
C ARG A 77 -1.79 6.91 -10.43
N LYS A 78 -1.64 5.90 -9.59
CA LYS A 78 -1.51 6.17 -8.14
C LYS A 78 -0.95 4.99 -7.29
N CYS A 79 -0.35 3.98 -7.91
CA CYS A 79 0.19 2.78 -7.24
C CYS A 79 1.73 2.69 -7.39
N ARG A 80 2.45 3.79 -7.24
CA ARG A 80 3.92 3.83 -7.17
C ARG A 80 4.34 4.28 -5.79
#